data_AF-A0A0C2XPI1-F1
#
_entry.id   AF-A0A0C2XPI1-F1
#
_cell.length_a   1.000
_cell.length_b   1.000
_cell.length_c   1.000
_cell.angle_alpha   90.00
_cell.angle_beta   90.00
_cell.angle_gamma   90.00
#
_symmetry.space_group_name_H-M   'P 1'
#
loop_
_entity.id
_entity.type
_entity.pdbx_description
1 polymer ?
#
loop_
_entity_poly.entity_id
_entity_poly.type
_entity_poly.pdbx_seq_one_letter_code
_entity_poly.pdbx_strand_id
1 'polypeptide(L)'
;MIGTQRAIRVGPPSDALLFVICSPVGPYFRSGFKPVSLLGTTEYIRAAPGGTGAYKLGVNYAPSVMPQKKAAELGYDQNLWLHGPEHYLTEVGTMNMFVVFRKADGTLELVTPPLDGMILPGVTRDSVLALARDHASGKHRLSGLPDKIEVSERPVTMKEIQNASTNGSLVELFGAGTAAVISPVDRIGYLGKDVHIPTGEGGLGVVAKTMWKELVGRQTGSIPSEWSVVVCDS
;
A
#
# COMPACT_ATOMS: atom_id res chain seq x y z
N MET A 1 -4.90 8.31 21.03
CA MET A 1 -6.03 8.99 21.71
C MET A 1 -7.10 7.95 22.00
N ILE A 2 -7.69 7.96 23.20
CA ILE A 2 -8.75 7.05 23.62
C ILE A 2 -9.81 7.79 24.46
N GLY A 3 -11.07 7.35 24.43
CA GLY A 3 -12.10 7.81 25.36
C GLY A 3 -11.93 7.14 26.73
N THR A 4 -12.09 7.89 27.81
CA THR A 4 -11.81 7.45 29.20
C THR A 4 -12.97 7.71 30.16
N GLN A 5 -14.16 7.98 29.63
CA GLN A 5 -15.39 8.19 30.41
C GLN A 5 -15.67 7.02 31.35
N ARG A 6 -16.07 7.32 32.59
CA ARG A 6 -16.51 6.34 33.59
C ARG A 6 -17.99 5.98 33.43
N ALA A 7 -18.38 5.48 32.26
CA ALA A 7 -19.75 5.05 31.98
C ALA A 7 -19.77 3.90 30.97
N ILE A 8 -20.83 3.09 31.03
CA ILE A 8 -21.05 1.96 30.12
C ILE A 8 -21.96 2.31 28.93
N ARG A 9 -22.53 3.52 28.92
CA ARG A 9 -23.45 3.99 27.88
C ARG A 9 -22.68 4.23 26.58
N VAL A 10 -23.26 3.78 25.46
CA VAL A 10 -22.74 4.12 24.13
C VAL A 10 -23.12 5.56 23.79
N GLY A 11 -22.12 6.41 23.61
CA GLY A 11 -22.28 7.81 23.23
C GLY A 11 -20.92 8.51 23.11
N PRO A 12 -20.88 9.79 22.69
CA PRO A 12 -19.66 10.58 22.68
C PRO A 12 -19.04 10.63 24.10
N PRO A 13 -17.72 10.43 24.23
CA PRO A 13 -17.07 10.39 25.54
C PRO A 13 -17.01 11.81 26.16
N SER A 14 -17.21 11.90 27.47
CA SER A 14 -16.99 13.13 28.25
C SER A 14 -15.51 13.42 28.52
N ASP A 15 -14.67 12.39 28.49
CA ASP A 15 -13.26 12.43 28.86
C ASP A 15 -12.43 11.68 27.81
N ALA A 16 -11.25 12.19 27.48
CA ALA A 16 -10.31 11.55 26.57
C ALA A 16 -8.87 11.70 27.04
N LEU A 17 -8.03 10.74 26.67
CA LEU A 17 -6.59 10.75 26.90
C LEU A 17 -5.83 10.72 25.58
N LEU A 18 -4.91 11.67 25.41
CA LEU A 18 -3.92 11.67 24.34
C LEU A 18 -2.53 11.40 24.93
N PHE A 19 -1.81 10.46 24.34
CA PHE A 19 -0.44 10.12 24.70
C PHE A 19 0.33 9.71 23.45
N VAL A 20 1.66 9.84 23.51
CA VAL A 20 2.59 9.48 22.43
C VAL A 20 3.63 8.53 23.00
N ILE A 21 3.93 7.46 22.27
CA ILE A 21 4.97 6.48 22.61
C ILE A 21 5.96 6.46 21.45
N CYS A 22 7.25 6.53 21.76
CA CYS A 22 8.33 6.41 20.79
C CYS A 22 9.00 5.05 20.93
N SER A 23 9.23 4.35 19.82
CA SER A 23 9.91 3.05 19.79
C SER A 23 10.92 3.03 18.65
N PRO A 24 12.21 2.76 18.90
CA PRO A 24 13.20 2.62 17.84
C PRO A 24 12.88 1.39 16.99
N VAL A 25 12.93 1.55 15.66
CA VAL A 25 12.66 0.48 14.70
C VAL A 25 13.89 0.21 13.85
N GLY A 26 14.11 -1.06 13.53
CA GLY A 26 15.16 -1.46 12.59
C GLY A 26 14.70 -1.36 11.13
N PRO A 27 15.63 -1.47 10.17
CA PRO A 27 15.27 -1.53 8.75
C PRO A 27 14.50 -2.82 8.44
N TYR A 28 13.43 -2.70 7.66
CA TYR A 28 12.61 -3.82 7.19
C TYR A 28 13.36 -4.73 6.18
N PHE A 29 14.33 -4.17 5.44
CA PHE A 29 15.07 -4.86 4.38
C PHE A 29 16.58 -4.87 4.65
N ARG A 30 17.02 -5.57 5.70
CA ARG A 30 18.46 -5.66 6.08
C ARG A 30 19.32 -6.37 5.04
N SER A 31 18.76 -7.33 4.32
CA SER A 31 19.49 -8.24 3.42
C SER A 31 18.99 -8.18 1.98
N GLY A 32 18.41 -7.04 1.57
CA GLY A 32 17.75 -6.86 0.28
C GLY A 32 16.22 -6.86 0.38
N PHE A 33 15.57 -6.44 -0.71
CA PHE A 33 14.12 -6.45 -0.79
C PHE A 33 13.63 -7.89 -0.94
N LYS A 34 12.86 -8.34 0.05
CA LYS A 34 12.15 -9.61 -0.03
C LYS A 34 10.69 -9.30 -0.38
N PRO A 35 10.24 -9.65 -1.60
CA PRO A 35 8.83 -9.60 -1.93
C PRO A 35 7.97 -10.35 -0.92
N VAL A 36 6.78 -9.83 -0.68
CA VAL A 36 5.78 -10.49 0.17
C VAL A 36 4.74 -11.19 -0.68
N SER A 37 4.30 -12.35 -0.19
CA SER A 37 3.20 -13.10 -0.79
C SER A 37 1.87 -12.71 -0.16
N LEU A 38 0.82 -12.60 -0.97
CA LEU A 38 -0.50 -12.15 -0.52
C LEU A 38 -1.57 -13.23 -0.63
N LEU A 39 -2.47 -13.32 0.34
CA LEU A 39 -3.71 -14.07 0.21
C LEU A 39 -4.87 -13.15 -0.14
N GLY A 40 -5.39 -13.25 -1.37
CA GLY A 40 -6.64 -12.61 -1.81
C GLY A 40 -7.84 -13.44 -1.43
N THR A 41 -8.34 -13.27 -0.20
CA THR A 41 -9.51 -14.02 0.31
C THR A 41 -10.83 -13.28 0.03
N THR A 42 -11.87 -14.04 -0.29
CA THR A 42 -13.26 -13.55 -0.42
C THR A 42 -14.09 -13.78 0.85
N GLU A 43 -13.53 -14.46 1.84
CA GLU A 43 -14.20 -14.76 3.11
C GLU A 43 -14.29 -13.54 4.04
N TYR A 44 -13.32 -12.61 3.91
CA TYR A 44 -13.16 -11.48 4.82
C TYR A 44 -13.10 -10.17 4.05
N ILE A 45 -13.81 -9.17 4.57
CA ILE A 45 -13.71 -7.78 4.14
C ILE A 45 -13.08 -6.94 5.25
N ARG A 46 -12.22 -6.00 4.89
CA ARG A 46 -11.59 -5.07 5.85
C ARG A 46 -12.47 -3.88 6.20
N ALA A 47 -13.17 -3.38 5.19
CA ALA A 47 -14.04 -2.22 5.26
C ALA A 47 -15.16 -2.35 4.23
N ALA A 48 -16.20 -1.54 4.41
CA ALA A 48 -17.35 -1.43 3.52
C ALA A 48 -17.76 0.04 3.37
N PRO A 49 -18.48 0.41 2.29
CA PRO A 49 -19.00 1.76 2.11
C PRO A 49 -19.88 2.19 3.30
N GLY A 50 -19.74 3.45 3.72
CA GLY A 50 -20.41 3.97 4.92
C GLY A 50 -19.79 3.50 6.25
N GLY A 51 -18.77 2.64 6.22
CA GLY A 51 -18.01 2.24 7.40
C GLY A 51 -16.95 3.25 7.81
N THR A 52 -15.96 2.78 8.59
CA THR A 52 -14.88 3.63 9.11
C THR A 52 -13.53 3.32 8.48
N GLY A 53 -13.50 2.64 7.33
CA GLY A 53 -12.29 2.13 6.68
C GLY A 53 -11.25 3.21 6.38
N ALA A 54 -11.69 4.42 6.02
CA ALA A 54 -10.84 5.57 5.74
C ALA A 54 -10.21 6.23 6.99
N TYR A 55 -10.45 5.71 8.19
CA TYR A 55 -9.95 6.28 9.44
C TYR A 55 -9.04 5.29 10.19
N LYS A 56 -7.99 5.82 10.85
CA LYS A 56 -7.03 5.02 11.60
C LYS A 56 -7.55 4.65 13.01
N LEU A 57 -8.72 4.01 13.06
CA LEU A 57 -9.38 3.58 14.30
C LEU A 57 -9.00 2.15 14.66
N GLY A 58 -8.80 1.87 15.96
CA GLY A 58 -8.41 0.52 16.44
C GLY A 58 -9.37 -0.60 16.01
N VAL A 59 -10.66 -0.28 15.87
CA VAL A 59 -11.70 -1.23 15.42
C VAL A 59 -11.46 -1.75 14.00
N ASN A 60 -10.71 -1.04 13.16
CA ASN A 60 -10.38 -1.46 11.80
C ASN A 60 -9.24 -2.48 11.73
N TYR A 61 -8.57 -2.75 12.85
CA TYR A 61 -7.40 -3.63 12.93
C TYR A 61 -7.70 -4.91 13.72
N ALA A 62 -8.47 -4.84 14.80
CA ALA A 62 -8.76 -6.04 15.61
C ALA A 62 -9.38 -7.20 14.80
N PRO A 63 -10.35 -6.97 13.89
CA PRO A 63 -10.90 -8.04 13.05
C PRO A 63 -9.93 -8.62 12.03
N SER A 64 -8.81 -7.94 11.73
CA SER A 64 -7.83 -8.41 10.73
C SER A 64 -6.87 -9.47 11.27
N VAL A 65 -6.84 -9.70 12.59
CA VAL A 65 -5.92 -10.66 13.23
C VAL A 65 -6.21 -12.10 12.77
N MET A 66 -7.49 -12.50 12.74
CA MET A 66 -7.88 -13.85 12.32
C MET A 66 -7.58 -14.12 10.83
N PRO A 67 -7.96 -13.23 9.88
CA PRO A 67 -7.54 -13.36 8.48
C PRO A 67 -6.03 -13.40 8.31
N GLN A 68 -5.28 -12.60 9.06
CA GLN A 68 -3.81 -12.60 9.00
C GLN A 68 -3.21 -13.93 9.46
N LYS A 69 -3.77 -14.53 10.52
CA LYS A 69 -3.37 -15.86 10.96
C LYS A 69 -3.65 -16.92 9.90
N LYS A 70 -4.84 -16.89 9.28
CA LYS A 70 -5.21 -17.83 8.19
C LYS A 70 -4.30 -17.69 6.97
N ALA A 71 -3.95 -16.46 6.58
CA ALA A 71 -3.00 -16.22 5.50
C ALA A 71 -1.63 -16.86 5.79
N ALA A 72 -1.11 -16.69 7.02
CA ALA A 72 0.14 -17.28 7.45
C ALA A 72 0.11 -18.83 7.47
N GLU A 73 -0.99 -19.43 7.94
CA GLU A 73 -1.20 -20.89 7.93
C GLU A 73 -1.18 -21.47 6.50
N LEU A 74 -1.59 -20.69 5.50
CA LEU A 74 -1.55 -21.05 4.09
C LEU A 74 -0.23 -20.66 3.39
N GLY A 75 0.75 -20.12 4.12
CA GLY A 75 2.07 -19.77 3.58
C GLY A 75 2.12 -18.41 2.87
N TYR A 76 1.21 -17.50 3.18
CA TYR A 76 1.21 -16.11 2.69
C TYR A 76 1.61 -15.13 3.79
N ASP A 77 2.34 -14.09 3.43
CA ASP A 77 2.87 -13.10 4.38
C ASP A 77 1.82 -12.08 4.81
N GLN A 78 0.89 -11.71 3.93
CA GLN A 78 -0.14 -10.67 4.18
C GLN A 78 -1.47 -11.01 3.50
N ASN A 79 -2.54 -10.33 3.90
CA ASN A 79 -3.81 -10.36 3.16
C ASN A 79 -3.81 -9.32 2.03
N LEU A 80 -4.38 -9.70 0.89
CA LEU A 80 -4.92 -8.74 -0.07
C LEU A 80 -6.42 -8.60 0.21
N TRP A 81 -6.85 -7.42 0.63
CA TRP A 81 -8.24 -7.17 0.95
C TRP A 81 -9.06 -6.97 -0.32
N LEU A 82 -10.07 -7.81 -0.50
CA LEU A 82 -10.99 -7.77 -1.63
C LEU A 82 -12.35 -7.22 -1.18
N HIS A 83 -13.04 -6.50 -2.07
CA HIS A 83 -14.37 -5.98 -1.82
C HIS A 83 -15.32 -6.22 -3.00
N GLY A 84 -16.59 -6.48 -2.67
CA GLY A 84 -17.67 -6.63 -3.64
C GLY A 84 -17.60 -7.94 -4.46
N PRO A 85 -18.67 -8.27 -5.20
CA PRO A 85 -18.73 -9.48 -6.02
C PRO A 85 -17.73 -9.45 -7.20
N GLU A 86 -17.24 -8.28 -7.61
CA GLU A 86 -16.21 -8.12 -8.62
C GLU A 86 -14.79 -8.36 -8.08
N HIS A 87 -14.64 -8.52 -6.75
CA HIS A 87 -13.38 -8.67 -6.05
C HIS A 87 -12.41 -7.53 -6.36
N TYR A 88 -12.85 -6.30 -6.10
CA TYR A 88 -12.02 -5.11 -6.18
C TYR A 88 -10.89 -5.18 -5.15
N LEU A 89 -9.68 -4.87 -5.59
CA LEU A 89 -8.53 -4.72 -4.74
C LEU A 89 -8.68 -3.43 -3.93
N THR A 90 -8.42 -3.52 -2.63
CA THR A 90 -8.49 -2.36 -1.72
C THR A 90 -7.13 -2.04 -1.12
N GLU A 91 -6.65 -2.89 -0.21
CA GLU A 91 -5.39 -2.67 0.53
C GLU A 91 -4.60 -3.97 0.69
N VAL A 92 -3.30 -3.85 0.97
CA VAL A 92 -2.38 -4.97 1.23
C VAL A 92 -2.01 -4.94 2.71
N GLY A 93 -2.59 -5.86 3.50
CA GLY A 93 -2.40 -5.90 4.94
C GLY A 93 -2.84 -4.59 5.60
N THR A 94 -1.87 -3.76 5.98
CA THR A 94 -2.11 -2.41 6.56
C THR A 94 -1.52 -1.27 5.71
N MET A 95 -1.24 -1.57 4.44
CA MET A 95 -0.67 -0.66 3.46
C MET A 95 -1.67 -0.37 2.35
N ASN A 96 -1.59 0.83 1.79
CA ASN A 96 -2.17 1.08 0.48
C ASN A 96 -1.43 0.25 -0.57
N MET A 97 -1.99 0.12 -1.76
CA MET A 97 -1.36 -0.65 -2.82
C MET A 97 -1.32 0.10 -4.14
N PHE A 98 -0.32 -0.27 -4.93
CA PHE A 98 -0.15 0.18 -6.30
C PHE A 98 0.09 -1.02 -7.21
N VAL A 99 -0.49 -0.95 -8.39
CA VAL A 99 -0.26 -1.89 -9.48
C VAL A 99 0.30 -1.11 -10.66
N VAL A 100 1.24 -1.69 -11.38
CA VAL A 100 1.76 -1.12 -12.62
C VAL A 100 1.38 -2.00 -13.79
N PHE A 101 0.65 -1.42 -14.73
CA PHE A 101 0.29 -2.07 -15.98
C PHE A 101 1.07 -1.45 -17.15
N ARG A 102 1.36 -2.26 -18.17
CA ARG A 102 1.90 -1.82 -19.46
C ARG A 102 0.78 -1.73 -20.48
N LYS A 103 0.55 -0.54 -21.02
CA LYS A 103 -0.38 -0.32 -22.14
C LYS A 103 0.27 -0.73 -23.47
N ALA A 104 -0.56 -0.91 -24.50
CA ALA A 104 -0.14 -1.37 -25.81
C ALA A 104 0.87 -0.43 -26.51
N ASP A 105 0.81 0.87 -26.21
CA ASP A 105 1.73 1.91 -26.73
C ASP A 105 3.05 2.01 -25.94
N GLY A 106 3.26 1.11 -24.97
CA GLY A 106 4.41 1.06 -24.09
C GLY A 106 4.32 1.92 -22.82
N THR A 107 3.26 2.72 -22.66
CA THR A 107 3.04 3.56 -21.47
C THR A 107 2.86 2.69 -20.23
N LEU A 108 3.51 3.05 -19.12
CA LEU A 108 3.25 2.43 -17.81
C LEU A 108 2.12 3.17 -17.10
N GLU A 109 1.07 2.47 -16.70
CA GLU A 109 0.03 3.00 -15.83
C GLU A 109 0.34 2.59 -14.39
N LEU A 110 0.65 3.56 -13.53
CA LEU A 110 0.68 3.39 -12.08
C LEU A 110 -0.72 3.65 -11.52
N VAL A 111 -1.37 2.59 -11.05
CA VAL A 111 -2.75 2.67 -10.55
C VAL A 111 -2.85 2.30 -9.07
N THR A 112 -3.69 3.02 -8.34
CA THR A 112 -4.13 2.70 -6.96
C THR A 112 -5.65 2.81 -6.88
N PRO A 113 -6.31 2.04 -5.99
CA PRO A 113 -7.73 2.26 -5.69
C PRO A 113 -8.01 3.71 -5.22
N PRO A 114 -9.18 4.29 -5.57
CA PRO A 114 -9.55 5.65 -5.20
C PRO A 114 -9.93 5.75 -3.70
N LEU A 115 -9.99 6.97 -3.17
CA LEU A 115 -10.45 7.24 -1.81
C LEU A 115 -11.99 7.27 -1.76
N ASP A 116 -12.60 6.09 -1.69
CA ASP A 116 -14.06 5.88 -1.71
C ASP A 116 -14.70 5.69 -0.33
N GLY A 117 -13.93 5.96 0.74
CA GLY A 117 -14.34 5.76 2.14
C GLY A 117 -13.94 4.39 2.72
N MET A 118 -13.54 3.43 1.89
CA MET A 118 -12.98 2.15 2.35
C MET A 118 -11.46 2.18 2.45
N ILE A 119 -10.78 3.01 1.67
CA ILE A 119 -9.30 3.07 1.64
C ILE A 119 -8.80 4.09 2.67
N LEU A 120 -7.80 3.71 3.48
CA LEU A 120 -7.13 4.66 4.37
C LEU A 120 -6.30 5.64 3.53
N PRO A 121 -6.45 6.98 3.68
CA PRO A 121 -5.64 7.96 2.96
C PRO A 121 -4.22 8.00 3.54
N GLY A 122 -3.39 7.01 3.19
CA GLY A 122 -2.03 6.89 3.70
C GLY A 122 -1.11 7.99 3.15
N VAL A 123 -0.28 8.56 4.02
CA VAL A 123 0.69 9.60 3.63
C VAL A 123 1.68 9.07 2.60
N THR A 124 2.17 7.83 2.75
CA THR A 124 3.09 7.23 1.76
C THR A 124 2.44 7.03 0.39
N ARG A 125 1.14 6.69 0.35
CA ARG A 125 0.36 6.63 -0.91
C ARG A 125 0.31 8.01 -1.57
N ASP A 126 -0.03 9.03 -0.80
CA ASP A 126 -0.09 10.41 -1.30
C ASP A 126 1.27 10.88 -1.84
N SER A 127 2.36 10.60 -1.12
CA SER A 127 3.71 10.92 -1.57
C SER A 127 4.10 10.19 -2.85
N VAL A 128 3.74 8.90 -3.02
CA VAL A 128 3.97 8.16 -4.27
C VAL A 128 3.20 8.81 -5.43
N LEU A 129 1.93 9.15 -5.22
CA LEU A 129 1.11 9.82 -6.24
C LEU A 129 1.69 11.19 -6.61
N ALA A 130 2.12 11.99 -5.63
CA ALA A 130 2.71 13.30 -5.86
C ALA A 130 3.99 13.20 -6.71
N LEU A 131 4.92 12.30 -6.35
CA LEU A 131 6.15 12.07 -7.10
C LEU A 131 5.86 11.58 -8.53
N ALA A 132 4.93 10.63 -8.69
CA ALA A 132 4.59 10.09 -10.00
C ALA A 132 3.92 11.14 -10.90
N ARG A 133 3.06 12.00 -10.35
CA ARG A 133 2.40 13.10 -11.07
C ARG A 133 3.37 14.20 -11.47
N ASP A 134 4.29 14.57 -10.58
CA ASP A 134 5.33 15.55 -10.89
C ASP A 134 6.28 15.02 -11.98
N HIS A 135 6.58 13.72 -11.99
CA HIS A 135 7.29 13.08 -13.10
C HIS A 135 6.46 13.11 -14.39
N ALA A 136 5.19 12.66 -14.35
CA ALA A 136 4.33 12.57 -15.53
C ALA A 136 4.12 13.92 -16.21
N SER A 137 3.92 14.98 -15.41
CA SER A 137 3.79 16.37 -15.89
C SER A 137 5.09 16.99 -16.39
N GLY A 138 6.23 16.37 -16.10
CA GLY A 138 7.56 16.89 -16.42
C GLY A 138 8.07 17.97 -15.47
N LYS A 139 7.32 18.32 -14.41
CA LYS A 139 7.74 19.26 -13.37
C LYS A 139 9.00 18.78 -12.63
N HIS A 140 9.10 17.48 -12.36
CA HIS A 140 10.28 16.88 -11.72
C HIS A 140 10.54 15.46 -12.25
N ARG A 141 11.50 15.34 -13.17
CA ARG A 141 11.83 14.06 -13.82
C ARG A 141 12.69 13.17 -12.93
N LEU A 142 12.09 12.12 -12.41
CA LEU A 142 12.77 11.02 -11.73
C LEU A 142 13.52 10.11 -12.72
N SER A 143 14.83 9.98 -12.59
CA SER A 143 15.71 9.27 -13.53
C SER A 143 15.46 7.75 -13.61
N GLY A 144 14.77 7.18 -12.63
CA GLY A 144 14.46 5.75 -12.58
C GLY A 144 13.11 5.38 -13.20
N LEU A 145 12.28 6.35 -13.57
CA LEU A 145 10.98 6.11 -14.21
C LEU A 145 11.05 6.25 -15.73
N PRO A 146 10.20 5.54 -16.49
CA PRO A 146 10.09 5.75 -17.92
C PRO A 146 9.40 7.08 -18.24
N ASP A 147 9.74 7.67 -19.39
CA ASP A 147 9.18 8.97 -19.83
C ASP A 147 7.65 8.95 -19.95
N LYS A 148 7.08 7.81 -20.37
CA LYS A 148 5.65 7.59 -20.53
C LYS A 148 5.09 6.87 -19.31
N ILE A 149 4.66 7.64 -18.33
CA ILE A 149 3.91 7.15 -17.18
C ILE A 149 2.56 7.87 -17.06
N GLU A 150 1.51 7.10 -16.78
CA GLU A 150 0.17 7.58 -16.44
C GLU A 150 -0.11 7.24 -14.98
N VAL A 151 -0.79 8.15 -14.26
CA VAL A 151 -1.14 7.97 -12.85
C VAL A 151 -2.65 7.95 -12.71
N SER A 152 -3.19 6.82 -12.24
CA SER A 152 -4.64 6.59 -12.16
C SER A 152 -5.08 6.27 -10.73
N GLU A 153 -6.11 6.97 -10.25
CA GLU A 153 -6.86 6.57 -9.06
C GLU A 153 -8.18 5.93 -9.52
N ARG A 154 -8.17 4.62 -9.74
CA ARG A 154 -9.33 3.86 -10.26
C ARG A 154 -9.44 2.47 -9.62
N PRO A 155 -10.65 1.89 -9.58
CA PRO A 155 -10.81 0.51 -9.15
C PRO A 155 -9.98 -0.46 -10.01
N VAL A 156 -9.48 -1.51 -9.37
CA VAL A 156 -8.75 -2.63 -10.00
C VAL A 156 -9.36 -3.92 -9.47
N THR A 157 -9.56 -4.92 -10.33
CA THR A 157 -10.18 -6.21 -9.93
C THR A 157 -9.18 -7.35 -10.00
N MET A 158 -9.43 -8.43 -9.25
CA MET A 158 -8.61 -9.65 -9.40
C MET A 158 -8.66 -10.23 -10.81
N LYS A 159 -9.78 -10.07 -11.53
CA LYS A 159 -9.90 -10.46 -12.93
C LYS A 159 -8.92 -9.69 -13.83
N GLU A 160 -8.79 -8.38 -13.61
CA GLU A 160 -7.83 -7.54 -14.33
C GLU A 160 -6.39 -8.00 -14.06
N ILE A 161 -6.04 -8.28 -12.79
CA ILE A 161 -4.72 -8.80 -12.41
C ILE A 161 -4.41 -10.14 -13.09
N GLN A 162 -5.36 -11.09 -13.08
CA GLN A 162 -5.19 -12.39 -13.74
C GLN A 162 -4.99 -12.25 -15.25
N ASN A 163 -5.78 -11.41 -15.90
CA ASN A 163 -5.66 -11.15 -17.34
C ASN A 163 -4.31 -10.51 -17.66
N ALA A 164 -3.89 -9.51 -16.88
CA ALA A 164 -2.65 -8.80 -17.07
C ALA A 164 -1.41 -9.67 -16.82
N SER A 165 -1.49 -10.58 -15.84
CA SER A 165 -0.45 -11.59 -15.60
C SER A 165 -0.36 -12.55 -16.79
N THR A 166 -1.49 -13.02 -17.32
CA THR A 166 -1.54 -13.98 -18.44
C THR A 166 -1.04 -13.37 -19.76
N ASN A 167 -1.37 -12.10 -20.03
CA ASN A 167 -0.99 -11.43 -21.29
C ASN A 167 0.34 -10.66 -21.20
N GLY A 168 1.04 -10.71 -20.05
CA GLY A 168 2.33 -10.05 -19.85
C GLY A 168 2.28 -8.53 -19.67
N SER A 169 1.10 -7.93 -19.51
CA SER A 169 0.95 -6.49 -19.24
C SER A 169 1.10 -6.11 -17.77
N LEU A 170 1.06 -7.07 -16.83
CA LEU A 170 1.35 -6.81 -15.42
C LEU A 170 2.85 -6.62 -15.21
N VAL A 171 3.26 -5.45 -14.71
CA VAL A 171 4.68 -5.09 -14.56
C VAL A 171 5.17 -5.30 -13.14
N GLU A 172 4.42 -4.80 -12.15
CA GLU A 172 4.77 -4.95 -10.72
C GLU A 172 3.55 -4.61 -9.85
N LEU A 173 3.58 -5.06 -8.59
CA LEU A 173 2.62 -4.70 -7.54
C LEU A 173 3.39 -4.47 -6.26
N PHE A 174 3.04 -3.40 -5.52
CA PHE A 174 3.67 -3.11 -4.24
C PHE A 174 2.70 -2.44 -3.25
N GLY A 175 2.93 -2.72 -1.97
CA GLY A 175 2.33 -1.97 -0.87
C GLY A 175 3.09 -0.68 -0.59
N ALA A 176 2.38 0.35 -0.13
CA ALA A 176 2.93 1.63 0.32
C ALA A 176 2.42 1.95 1.74
N GLY A 177 3.35 2.19 2.66
CA GLY A 177 3.01 2.52 4.04
C GLY A 177 4.23 2.85 4.90
N THR A 178 4.02 3.56 6.00
CA THR A 178 5.11 4.14 6.82
C THR A 178 6.16 3.13 7.27
N ALA A 179 5.76 1.90 7.59
CA ALA A 179 6.65 0.89 8.15
C ALA A 179 7.74 0.43 7.18
N ALA A 180 7.35 -0.06 5.99
CA ALA A 180 8.27 -0.57 4.98
C ALA A 180 8.61 0.45 3.89
N VAL A 181 7.94 1.62 3.88
CA VAL A 181 7.89 2.61 2.80
C VAL A 181 7.28 2.03 1.52
N ILE A 182 7.97 1.08 0.88
CA ILE A 182 7.52 0.30 -0.28
C ILE A 182 7.76 -1.18 -0.02
N SER A 183 6.74 -2.02 -0.21
CA SER A 183 6.81 -3.47 -0.04
C SER A 183 6.45 -4.18 -1.34
N PRO A 184 7.42 -4.74 -2.09
CA PRO A 184 7.13 -5.47 -3.33
C PRO A 184 6.31 -6.73 -3.07
N VAL A 185 5.54 -7.16 -4.07
CA VAL A 185 4.71 -8.38 -4.01
C VAL A 185 5.12 -9.32 -5.14
N ASP A 186 5.34 -10.60 -4.85
CA ASP A 186 5.72 -11.62 -5.83
C ASP A 186 4.58 -12.55 -6.27
N ARG A 187 3.56 -12.72 -5.42
CA ARG A 187 2.39 -13.53 -5.77
C ARG A 187 1.15 -13.14 -4.98
N ILE A 188 0.00 -13.44 -5.58
CA ILE A 188 -1.31 -13.40 -4.93
C ILE A 188 -1.92 -14.80 -5.03
N GLY A 189 -2.14 -15.45 -3.89
CA GLY A 189 -2.99 -16.62 -3.79
C GLY A 189 -4.45 -16.22 -3.89
N TYR A 190 -5.17 -16.75 -4.88
CA TYR A 190 -6.56 -16.38 -5.16
C TYR A 190 -7.33 -17.57 -5.71
N LEU A 191 -8.43 -17.93 -5.04
CA LEU A 191 -9.30 -19.06 -5.37
C LEU A 191 -8.52 -20.38 -5.62
N GLY A 192 -7.54 -20.64 -4.76
CA GLY A 192 -6.74 -21.87 -4.78
C GLY A 192 -5.60 -21.90 -5.81
N LYS A 193 -5.30 -20.77 -6.48
CA LYS A 193 -4.19 -20.66 -7.43
C LYS A 193 -3.35 -19.42 -7.16
N ASP A 194 -2.06 -19.52 -7.43
CA ASP A 194 -1.15 -18.38 -7.38
C ASP A 194 -1.17 -17.61 -8.69
N VAL A 195 -1.31 -16.29 -8.57
CA VAL A 195 -1.03 -15.33 -9.63
C VAL A 195 0.32 -14.70 -9.35
N HIS A 196 1.31 -15.00 -10.19
CA HIS A 196 2.65 -14.46 -10.04
C HIS A 196 2.73 -13.01 -10.54
N ILE A 197 3.45 -12.20 -9.77
CA ILE A 197 3.70 -10.79 -10.01
C ILE A 197 5.19 -10.63 -10.30
N PRO A 198 5.58 -9.99 -11.42
CA PRO A 198 7.00 -9.72 -11.67
C PRO A 198 7.55 -8.73 -10.65
N THR A 199 8.74 -9.03 -10.11
CA THR A 199 9.42 -8.19 -9.10
C THR A 199 10.75 -7.64 -9.60
N GLY A 200 11.20 -8.00 -10.80
CA GLY A 200 12.47 -7.54 -11.36
C GLY A 200 13.70 -8.12 -10.64
N GLU A 201 14.88 -7.70 -11.12
CA GLU A 201 16.16 -8.14 -10.53
C GLU A 201 16.33 -7.58 -9.11
N GLY A 202 16.62 -8.46 -8.16
CA GLY A 202 16.76 -8.10 -6.74
C GLY A 202 15.43 -7.94 -5.97
N GLY A 203 14.31 -8.38 -6.56
CA GLY A 203 13.02 -8.46 -5.87
C GLY A 203 12.31 -7.12 -5.69
N LEU A 204 12.70 -6.08 -6.44
CA LEU A 204 12.03 -4.79 -6.45
C LEU A 204 11.93 -4.22 -7.87
N GLY A 205 10.69 -4.00 -8.31
CA GLY A 205 10.39 -3.46 -9.63
C GLY A 205 10.91 -2.03 -9.84
N VAL A 206 10.99 -1.60 -11.09
CA VAL A 206 11.60 -0.31 -11.46
C VAL A 206 10.84 0.89 -10.86
N VAL A 207 9.51 0.84 -10.81
CA VAL A 207 8.71 1.94 -10.26
C VAL A 207 8.83 1.93 -8.74
N ALA A 208 8.63 0.78 -8.11
CA ALA A 208 8.77 0.56 -6.68
C ALA A 208 10.16 0.97 -6.15
N LYS A 209 11.23 0.61 -6.88
CA LYS A 209 12.62 0.97 -6.56
C LYS A 209 12.86 2.47 -6.63
N THR A 210 12.32 3.12 -7.64
CA THR A 210 12.45 4.58 -7.78
C THR A 210 11.69 5.29 -6.67
N MET A 211 10.44 4.90 -6.41
CA MET A 211 9.64 5.47 -5.32
C MET A 211 10.31 5.29 -3.96
N TRP A 212 10.84 4.09 -3.68
CA TRP A 212 11.54 3.83 -2.43
C TRP A 212 12.76 4.74 -2.26
N LYS A 213 13.61 4.88 -3.30
CA LYS A 213 14.80 5.74 -3.26
C LYS A 213 14.43 7.20 -3.02
N GLU A 214 13.43 7.71 -3.73
CA GLU A 214 12.97 9.09 -3.60
C GLU A 214 12.41 9.38 -2.20
N LEU A 215 11.61 8.47 -1.65
CA LEU A 215 11.01 8.64 -0.34
C LEU A 215 12.04 8.51 0.79
N VAL A 216 12.84 7.44 0.78
CA VAL A 216 13.90 7.24 1.80
C VAL A 216 14.96 8.32 1.71
N GLY A 217 15.31 8.75 0.49
CA GLY A 217 16.28 9.83 0.29
C GLY A 217 15.82 11.13 0.94
N ARG A 218 14.53 11.47 0.81
CA ARG A 218 13.93 12.65 1.47
C ARG A 218 13.82 12.50 2.97
N GLN A 219 13.44 11.31 3.45
CA GLN A 219 13.33 11.01 4.89
C GLN A 219 14.69 11.11 5.60
N THR A 220 15.76 10.70 4.91
CA THR A 220 17.14 10.70 5.46
C THR A 220 17.91 11.98 5.17
N GLY A 221 17.35 12.93 4.41
CA GLY A 221 17.99 14.19 4.05
C GLY A 221 19.01 14.13 2.92
N SER A 222 19.26 12.95 2.33
CA SER A 222 20.12 12.81 1.14
C SER A 222 19.51 13.43 -0.12
N ILE A 223 18.18 13.56 -0.15
CA ILE A 223 17.44 14.36 -1.14
C ILE A 223 16.75 15.49 -0.37
N PRO A 224 17.13 16.76 -0.59
CA PRO A 224 16.45 17.88 0.03
C PRO A 224 14.96 17.90 -0.31
N SER A 225 14.11 18.13 0.69
CA SER A 225 12.67 18.25 0.49
C SER A 225 12.01 19.01 1.63
N GLU A 226 11.05 19.85 1.26
CA GLU A 226 10.13 20.55 2.16
C GLU A 226 9.16 19.62 2.90
N TRP A 227 9.12 18.33 2.56
CA TRP A 227 8.35 17.31 3.30
C TRP A 227 9.00 16.86 4.61
N SER A 228 10.30 17.11 4.77
CA SER A 228 11.07 16.69 5.95
C SER A 228 11.34 17.89 6.86
N VAL A 229 11.12 17.72 8.16
CA VAL A 229 11.35 18.76 9.17
C VAL A 229 12.49 18.32 10.08
N VAL A 230 13.52 19.16 10.22
CA VAL A 230 14.62 18.94 11.17
C VAL A 230 14.09 19.18 12.58
N VAL A 231 14.19 18.16 13.44
CA VAL A 231 13.64 18.20 14.81
C VAL A 231 14.65 18.76 15.81
N CYS A 232 15.93 18.43 15.65
CA CYS A 232 17.03 19.00 16.40
C CYS A 232 18.25 19.11 15.47
N ASP A 233 18.92 20.26 15.49
CA ASP A 233 20.24 20.40 14.87
C ASP A 233 21.25 19.60 15.71
N SER A 234 21.98 18.71 15.06
CA SER A 234 23.03 17.88 15.67
C SER A 234 24.31 18.66 15.91
#